data_AF-A0A2P5N2X7-F1
#
_entry.id   AF-A0A2P5N2X7-F1
#
_cell.length_a   1.000
_cell.length_b   1.000
_cell.length_c   1.000
_cell.angle_alpha   90.00
_cell.angle_beta   90.00
_cell.angle_gamma   90.00
#
_symmetry.space_group_name_H-M   'P 1'
#
loop_
_entity.id
_entity.type
_entity.pdbx_description
1 polymer ?
#
loop_
_entity_poly.entity_id
_entity_poly.type
_entity_poly.pdbx_seq_one_letter_code
_entity_poly.pdbx_strand_id
1 'polypeptide(L)'
;MKKITRCLLTLSISVLLSGCASFGKGITEAILEKQDNEDTRLCEVTGDNFSGIKPQLEAPGRKMKILMVHGVGNHLAGYSTEFLEKLAHELDLPVTVKAYKNISLLDPKDPTKNLGNLRINRYLNQEQTQELLFYELTWSEISHKDKEILSYDNSGEHSFRRAEVNDLLKKFSNDTGPDPIIYLGEKREDILTAFRQSFCWMVSGDWSSLPDDVHQACSSKNITPFYNDSYAFVSHSLGSRITIDGLQSLASLYSDGESATYYTAISNVLKNKEIPIYMMSNQLPMLQLGRTMPNVANQAAAYCQANGPKYAERMVSKTSIIAFNDPNDLLSYNLQHDFVSKYLDSRLCIDVTNININVAKIYDAFGLGKLANPMDAHIGYDTDDRVVALIAKGIANEKTAQIVKDRCRWIKAID
;
A
#
# COMPACT_ATOMS: atom_id res chain seq x y z
N MET A 1 -55.88 14.38 -52.57
CA MET A 1 -54.67 13.56 -52.84
C MET A 1 -53.35 14.21 -52.41
N LYS A 2 -53.13 15.54 -52.50
CA LYS A 2 -51.84 16.18 -52.11
C LYS A 2 -51.47 16.18 -50.60
N LYS A 3 -52.42 16.00 -49.68
CA LYS A 3 -52.14 15.99 -48.22
C LYS A 3 -51.67 14.61 -47.69
N ILE A 4 -52.10 13.52 -48.32
CA ILE A 4 -51.78 12.16 -47.86
C ILE A 4 -50.32 11.79 -48.21
N THR A 5 -49.83 12.25 -49.36
CA THR A 5 -48.44 12.00 -49.80
C THR A 5 -47.40 12.71 -48.90
N ARG A 6 -47.77 13.83 -48.26
CA ARG A 6 -46.87 14.59 -47.36
C ARG A 6 -46.73 13.93 -45.98
N CYS A 7 -47.79 13.29 -45.46
CA CYS A 7 -47.75 12.53 -44.21
C CYS A 7 -46.93 11.23 -44.32
N LEU A 8 -47.01 10.53 -45.46
CA LEU A 8 -46.23 9.31 -45.69
C LEU A 8 -44.73 9.59 -45.78
N LEU A 9 -44.31 10.72 -46.38
CA LEU A 9 -42.90 11.08 -46.46
C LEU A 9 -42.28 11.42 -45.10
N THR A 10 -43.03 12.08 -44.22
CA THR A 10 -42.58 12.39 -42.84
C THR A 10 -42.51 11.14 -41.95
N LEU A 11 -43.41 10.18 -42.14
CA LEU A 11 -43.43 8.94 -41.35
C LEU A 11 -42.26 8.00 -41.73
N SER A 12 -41.89 7.97 -43.01
CA SER A 12 -40.72 7.20 -43.48
C SER A 12 -39.38 7.76 -42.97
N ILE A 13 -39.27 9.09 -42.82
CA ILE A 13 -38.04 9.72 -42.29
C ILE A 13 -37.89 9.47 -40.79
N SER A 14 -38.97 9.44 -40.02
CA SER A 14 -38.93 9.13 -38.58
C SER A 14 -38.57 7.67 -38.28
N VAL A 15 -38.98 6.72 -39.13
CA VAL A 15 -38.63 5.29 -38.98
C VAL A 15 -37.16 5.04 -39.32
N LEU A 16 -36.61 5.78 -40.30
CA LEU A 16 -35.18 5.71 -40.64
C LEU A 16 -34.28 6.32 -39.55
N LEU A 17 -34.74 7.37 -38.85
CA LEU A 17 -33.99 7.98 -37.73
C LEU A 17 -34.02 7.14 -36.45
N SER A 18 -35.12 6.41 -36.16
CA SER A 18 -35.18 5.49 -35.02
C SER A 18 -34.30 4.25 -35.19
N GLY A 19 -34.04 3.81 -36.43
CA GLY A 19 -33.14 2.70 -36.72
C GLY A 19 -31.66 3.02 -36.43
N CYS A 20 -31.23 4.26 -36.64
CA CYS A 20 -29.85 4.69 -36.37
C CYS A 20 -29.53 4.79 -34.88
N ALA A 21 -30.49 5.17 -34.03
CA ALA A 21 -30.30 5.24 -32.59
C ALA A 21 -30.15 3.84 -31.96
N SER A 22 -30.93 2.86 -32.43
CA SER A 22 -30.84 1.46 -31.98
C SER A 22 -29.57 0.76 -32.49
N PHE A 23 -29.16 1.04 -33.73
CA PHE A 23 -27.94 0.49 -34.31
C PHE A 23 -26.68 1.10 -33.68
N GLY A 24 -26.68 2.41 -33.44
CA GLY A 24 -25.62 3.11 -32.71
C GLY A 24 -25.45 2.58 -31.28
N LYS A 25 -26.56 2.38 -30.55
CA LYS A 25 -26.54 1.78 -29.21
C LYS A 25 -25.96 0.37 -29.21
N GLY A 26 -26.40 -0.50 -30.14
CA GLY A 26 -25.87 -1.87 -30.25
C GLY A 26 -24.39 -1.93 -30.64
N ILE A 27 -23.91 -1.02 -31.49
CA ILE A 27 -22.48 -0.90 -31.81
C ILE A 27 -21.69 -0.39 -30.61
N THR A 28 -22.19 0.63 -29.91
CA THR A 28 -21.55 1.16 -28.70
C THR A 28 -21.46 0.10 -27.61
N GLU A 29 -22.53 -0.65 -27.35
CA GLU A 29 -22.55 -1.76 -26.39
C GLU A 29 -21.57 -2.86 -26.81
N ALA A 30 -21.55 -3.28 -28.07
CA ALA A 30 -20.61 -4.28 -28.56
C ALA A 30 -19.13 -3.82 -28.52
N ILE A 31 -18.86 -2.53 -28.75
CA ILE A 31 -17.50 -1.96 -28.62
C ILE A 31 -17.08 -1.93 -27.15
N LEU A 32 -17.98 -1.54 -26.24
CA LEU A 32 -17.71 -1.54 -24.79
C LEU A 32 -17.49 -2.95 -24.28
N GLU A 33 -18.33 -3.92 -24.65
CA GLU A 33 -18.18 -5.33 -24.30
C GLU A 33 -16.87 -5.93 -24.84
N LYS A 34 -16.46 -5.54 -26.06
CA LYS A 34 -15.17 -5.98 -26.61
C LYS A 34 -13.99 -5.37 -25.86
N GLN A 35 -14.06 -4.09 -25.49
CA GLN A 35 -13.03 -3.43 -24.67
C GLN A 35 -12.95 -4.01 -23.26
N ASP A 36 -14.07 -4.50 -22.71
CA ASP A 36 -14.08 -5.20 -21.42
C ASP A 36 -13.42 -6.59 -21.48
N ASN A 37 -13.36 -7.21 -22.67
CA ASN A 37 -12.80 -8.56 -22.86
C ASN A 37 -11.30 -8.59 -23.19
N GLU A 38 -10.72 -7.51 -23.73
CA GLU A 38 -9.27 -7.43 -24.00
C GLU A 38 -8.57 -6.64 -22.89
N ASP A 39 -7.87 -7.33 -21.97
CA ASP A 39 -7.04 -6.67 -20.96
C ASP A 39 -5.77 -6.10 -21.63
N THR A 40 -5.75 -4.79 -21.87
CA THR A 40 -4.60 -4.06 -22.42
C THR A 40 -3.75 -3.36 -21.35
N ARG A 41 -3.99 -3.62 -20.06
CA ARG A 41 -3.32 -2.92 -18.96
C ARG A 41 -1.83 -3.23 -18.95
N LEU A 42 -1.01 -2.18 -18.93
CA LEU A 42 0.45 -2.29 -18.90
C LEU A 42 0.93 -2.85 -17.54
N CYS A 43 2.05 -3.57 -17.58
CA CYS A 43 2.85 -3.90 -16.41
C CYS A 43 4.33 -3.92 -16.81
N GLU A 44 5.10 -3.00 -16.26
CA GLU A 44 6.53 -2.87 -16.52
C GLU A 44 7.28 -2.70 -15.20
N VAL A 45 8.30 -3.52 -14.99
CA VAL A 45 9.16 -3.49 -13.80
C VAL A 45 10.53 -3.00 -14.23
N THR A 46 11.01 -1.92 -13.64
CA THR A 46 12.33 -1.34 -13.88
C THR A 46 13.15 -1.31 -12.59
N GLY A 47 14.32 -1.92 -12.61
CA GLY A 47 15.21 -2.03 -11.45
C GLY A 47 15.76 -3.44 -11.28
N ASP A 48 16.21 -3.74 -10.06
CA ASP A 48 16.69 -5.07 -9.70
C ASP A 48 15.56 -6.10 -9.67
N ASN A 49 15.93 -7.36 -9.88
CA ASN A 49 15.01 -8.46 -9.61
C ASN A 49 14.75 -8.56 -8.10
N PHE A 50 13.60 -9.11 -7.75
CA PHE A 50 13.25 -9.36 -6.36
C PHE A 50 12.47 -10.66 -6.27
N SER A 51 12.59 -11.32 -5.12
CA SER A 51 12.17 -12.72 -4.97
C SER A 51 10.76 -12.88 -4.39
N GLY A 52 10.13 -11.79 -3.93
CA GLY A 52 8.82 -11.80 -3.29
C GLY A 52 8.86 -12.35 -1.86
N ILE A 53 7.68 -12.65 -1.32
CA ILE A 53 7.50 -13.21 0.04
C ILE A 53 7.80 -14.72 0.10
N LYS A 54 7.43 -15.49 -0.93
CA LYS A 54 7.45 -16.97 -0.92
C LYS A 54 8.80 -17.57 -0.48
N PRO A 55 9.97 -17.10 -0.94
CA PRO A 55 11.26 -17.64 -0.49
C PRO A 55 11.50 -17.44 1.03
N GLN A 56 11.04 -16.33 1.58
CA GLN A 56 11.19 -16.02 3.01
C GLN A 56 10.23 -16.84 3.88
N LEU A 57 9.06 -17.18 3.34
CA LEU A 57 8.06 -18.07 3.94
C LEU A 57 8.50 -19.53 3.95
N GLU A 58 9.26 -19.96 2.93
CA GLU A 58 9.79 -21.33 2.82
C GLU A 58 11.08 -21.56 3.63
N ALA A 59 11.67 -20.49 4.19
CA ALA A 59 12.89 -20.59 4.98
C ALA A 59 12.66 -21.46 6.24
N PRO A 60 13.40 -22.57 6.43
CA PRO A 60 13.16 -23.50 7.52
C PRO A 60 13.24 -22.85 8.90
N GLY A 61 12.23 -23.11 9.74
CA GLY A 61 12.19 -22.62 11.11
C GLY A 61 11.96 -21.12 11.26
N ARG A 62 11.57 -20.42 10.17
CA ARG A 62 11.22 -19.00 10.20
C ARG A 62 9.74 -18.81 9.91
N LYS A 63 9.17 -17.76 10.49
CA LYS A 63 7.83 -17.28 10.16
C LYS A 63 7.93 -16.07 9.27
N MET A 64 6.94 -15.90 8.41
CA MET A 64 6.78 -14.66 7.66
C MET A 64 5.84 -13.72 8.41
N LYS A 65 6.27 -12.48 8.67
CA LYS A 65 5.45 -11.46 9.32
C LYS A 65 5.34 -10.21 8.44
N ILE A 66 4.12 -9.78 8.17
CA ILE A 66 3.85 -8.64 7.30
C ILE A 66 3.07 -7.58 8.08
N LEU A 67 3.54 -6.34 8.08
CA LEU A 67 2.75 -5.20 8.56
C LEU A 67 2.22 -4.39 7.38
N MET A 68 0.90 -4.30 7.28
CA MET A 68 0.21 -3.44 6.32
C MET A 68 -0.18 -2.10 6.94
N VAL A 69 0.18 -1.01 6.28
CA VAL A 69 -0.12 0.37 6.70
C VAL A 69 -0.93 1.07 5.61
N HIS A 70 -2.20 1.40 5.91
CA HIS A 70 -3.06 2.09 4.96
C HIS A 70 -2.66 3.56 4.74
N GLY A 71 -3.19 4.12 3.66
CA GLY A 71 -3.02 5.52 3.27
C GLY A 71 -4.15 6.42 3.74
N VAL A 72 -4.36 7.50 3.00
CA VAL A 72 -5.42 8.48 3.25
C VAL A 72 -6.82 7.87 3.20
N GLY A 73 -7.76 8.49 3.89
CA GLY A 73 -9.15 8.06 3.99
C GLY A 73 -9.45 7.31 5.27
N ASN A 74 -10.73 7.24 5.63
CA ASN A 74 -11.18 6.52 6.81
C ASN A 74 -11.25 5.00 6.53
N HIS A 75 -10.50 4.22 7.31
CA HIS A 75 -10.43 2.76 7.19
C HIS A 75 -10.91 2.09 8.48
N LEU A 76 -11.76 1.07 8.32
CA LEU A 76 -12.16 0.17 9.38
C LEU A 76 -11.26 -1.07 9.42
N ALA A 77 -11.09 -1.68 10.59
CA ALA A 77 -10.34 -2.92 10.73
C ALA A 77 -10.95 -4.03 9.86
N GLY A 78 -10.14 -4.68 9.04
CA GLY A 78 -10.54 -5.62 7.99
C GLY A 78 -10.50 -5.05 6.57
N TYR A 79 -10.08 -3.79 6.37
CA TYR A 79 -9.99 -3.21 5.02
C TYR A 79 -9.05 -4.01 4.10
N SER A 80 -8.05 -4.71 4.65
CA SER A 80 -7.06 -5.46 3.88
C SER A 80 -7.48 -6.91 3.56
N THR A 81 -8.69 -7.33 3.93
CA THR A 81 -9.12 -8.74 3.84
C THR A 81 -9.01 -9.30 2.42
N GLU A 82 -9.47 -8.57 1.40
CA GLU A 82 -9.40 -9.05 0.01
C GLU A 82 -7.94 -9.27 -0.43
N PHE A 83 -7.07 -8.28 -0.18
CA PHE A 83 -5.65 -8.39 -0.46
C PHE A 83 -5.00 -9.59 0.25
N LEU A 84 -5.30 -9.77 1.54
CA LEU A 84 -4.76 -10.87 2.33
C LEU A 84 -5.22 -12.23 1.80
N GLU A 85 -6.49 -12.38 1.42
CA GLU A 85 -7.01 -13.63 0.87
C GLU A 85 -6.35 -13.97 -0.46
N LYS A 86 -6.20 -12.98 -1.36
CA LYS A 86 -5.48 -13.17 -2.63
C LYS A 86 -4.00 -13.51 -2.38
N LEU A 87 -3.35 -12.82 -1.45
CA LEU A 87 -1.97 -13.07 -1.10
C LEU A 87 -1.77 -14.48 -0.51
N ALA A 88 -2.63 -14.89 0.42
CA ALA A 88 -2.59 -16.23 1.01
C ALA A 88 -2.84 -17.32 -0.03
N HIS A 89 -3.77 -17.10 -0.97
CA HIS A 89 -4.00 -17.99 -2.10
C HIS A 89 -2.75 -18.11 -2.97
N GLU A 90 -2.17 -16.99 -3.39
CA GLU A 90 -0.98 -16.98 -4.24
C GLU A 90 0.25 -17.60 -3.54
N LEU A 91 0.32 -17.52 -2.20
CA LEU A 91 1.35 -18.14 -1.38
C LEU A 91 1.09 -19.61 -1.01
N ASP A 92 0.00 -20.23 -1.48
CA ASP A 92 -0.40 -21.60 -1.16
C ASP A 92 -0.62 -21.84 0.35
N LEU A 93 -1.32 -20.92 1.02
CA LEU A 93 -1.63 -20.99 2.45
C LEU A 93 -3.13 -21.24 2.71
N PRO A 94 -3.66 -22.45 2.47
CA PRO A 94 -5.09 -22.72 2.53
C PRO A 94 -5.65 -22.86 3.95
N VAL A 95 -4.80 -22.92 4.99
CA VAL A 95 -5.22 -23.16 6.37
C VAL A 95 -5.18 -21.84 7.14
N THR A 96 -6.27 -21.50 7.81
CA THR A 96 -6.36 -20.31 8.66
C THR A 96 -7.03 -20.61 10.00
N VAL A 97 -6.80 -19.73 10.98
CA VAL A 97 -7.48 -19.78 12.29
C VAL A 97 -8.93 -19.31 12.18
N LYS A 98 -9.80 -19.77 13.08
CA LYS A 98 -11.23 -19.39 13.08
C LYS A 98 -11.47 -17.92 13.42
N ALA A 99 -10.60 -17.32 14.21
CA ALA A 99 -10.71 -15.95 14.67
C ALA A 99 -9.37 -15.24 14.52
N TYR A 100 -9.42 -14.03 14.01
CA TYR A 100 -8.32 -13.06 14.05
C TYR A 100 -8.13 -12.55 15.48
N LYS A 101 -6.98 -11.92 15.75
CA LYS A 101 -6.73 -11.19 16.99
C LYS A 101 -6.87 -9.70 16.80
N ASN A 102 -7.38 -8.99 17.80
CA ASN A 102 -7.43 -7.54 17.82
C ASN A 102 -6.70 -6.96 19.03
N ILE A 103 -5.93 -5.91 18.78
CA ILE A 103 -5.26 -5.12 19.81
C ILE A 103 -5.59 -3.66 19.54
N SER A 104 -6.39 -3.05 20.40
CA SER A 104 -6.57 -1.60 20.40
C SER A 104 -5.31 -0.95 20.99
N LEU A 105 -4.67 -0.08 20.21
CA LEU A 105 -3.35 0.45 20.50
C LEU A 105 -3.46 1.66 21.43
N LEU A 106 -2.68 1.63 22.51
CA LEU A 106 -2.53 2.74 23.45
C LEU A 106 -1.24 3.50 23.25
N ASP A 107 -1.25 4.80 23.57
CA ASP A 107 -0.01 5.56 23.78
C ASP A 107 0.59 5.17 25.16
N PRO A 108 1.82 4.64 25.22
CA PRO A 108 2.49 4.35 26.48
C PRO A 108 2.64 5.55 27.41
N LYS A 109 2.64 6.77 26.87
CA LYS A 109 2.76 8.03 27.62
C LYS A 109 1.41 8.62 28.00
N ASP A 110 0.34 8.25 27.29
CA ASP A 110 -1.01 8.74 27.50
C ASP A 110 -2.05 7.65 27.25
N PRO A 111 -2.39 6.83 28.26
CA PRO A 111 -3.36 5.74 28.13
C PRO A 111 -4.78 6.19 27.77
N THR A 112 -5.07 7.48 27.70
CA THR A 112 -6.39 7.98 27.25
C THR A 112 -6.50 8.08 25.73
N LYS A 113 -5.36 8.07 25.02
CA LYS A 113 -5.32 8.13 23.56
C LYS A 113 -5.53 6.75 22.95
N ASN A 114 -6.60 6.63 22.16
CA ASN A 114 -6.78 5.53 21.23
C ASN A 114 -5.95 5.79 19.97
N LEU A 115 -4.93 4.98 19.73
CA LEU A 115 -4.06 5.08 18.56
C LEU A 115 -4.52 4.23 17.38
N GLY A 116 -5.70 3.62 17.49
CA GLY A 116 -6.29 2.76 16.46
C GLY A 116 -6.23 1.28 16.81
N ASN A 117 -6.34 0.42 15.80
CA ASN A 117 -6.41 -1.03 15.98
C ASN A 117 -5.32 -1.74 15.16
N LEU A 118 -4.76 -2.79 15.76
CA LEU A 118 -3.91 -3.77 15.11
C LEU A 118 -4.66 -5.10 15.02
N ARG A 119 -5.06 -5.47 13.81
CA ARG A 119 -5.70 -6.76 13.55
C ARG A 119 -4.67 -7.76 13.05
N ILE A 120 -4.62 -8.96 13.63
CA ILE A 120 -3.67 -10.00 13.27
C ILE A 120 -4.40 -11.22 12.73
N ASN A 121 -4.03 -11.65 11.53
CA ASN A 121 -4.47 -12.88 10.89
C ASN A 121 -3.32 -13.89 10.82
N ARG A 122 -3.66 -15.19 10.79
CA ARG A 122 -2.69 -16.28 10.70
C ARG A 122 -3.07 -17.26 9.62
N TYR A 123 -2.18 -17.44 8.66
CA TYR A 123 -2.31 -18.37 7.54
C TYR A 123 -1.15 -19.38 7.54
N LEU A 124 -1.43 -20.61 7.14
CA LEU A 124 -0.53 -21.75 7.16
C LEU A 124 -0.68 -22.54 5.86
N ASN A 125 0.39 -23.23 5.46
CA ASN A 125 0.29 -24.26 4.43
C ASN A 125 -0.48 -25.50 4.96
N GLN A 126 -0.81 -26.42 4.06
CA GLN A 126 -1.54 -27.64 4.39
C GLN A 126 -0.83 -28.50 5.46
N GLU A 127 0.50 -28.57 5.41
CA GLU A 127 1.33 -29.34 6.35
C GLU A 127 1.59 -28.60 7.66
N GLN A 128 1.16 -27.33 7.78
CA GLN A 128 1.41 -26.45 8.92
C GLN A 128 2.89 -26.26 9.26
N THR A 129 3.75 -26.31 8.25
CA THR A 129 5.21 -26.10 8.35
C THR A 129 5.64 -24.69 7.96
N GLN A 130 4.79 -23.96 7.24
CA GLN A 130 4.97 -22.56 6.84
C GLN A 130 3.89 -21.72 7.49
N GLU A 131 4.26 -20.54 7.99
CA GLU A 131 3.35 -19.65 8.73
C GLU A 131 3.52 -18.20 8.28
N LEU A 132 2.40 -17.57 7.95
CA LEU A 132 2.26 -16.14 7.73
C LEU A 132 1.44 -15.53 8.87
N LEU A 133 2.01 -14.53 9.54
CA LEU A 133 1.27 -13.61 10.41
C LEU A 133 1.13 -12.26 9.71
N PHE A 134 -0.11 -11.86 9.45
CA PHE A 134 -0.43 -10.62 8.77
C PHE A 134 -1.02 -9.63 9.77
N TYR A 135 -0.33 -8.50 9.94
CA TYR A 135 -0.67 -7.43 10.86
C TYR A 135 -1.24 -6.26 10.05
N GLU A 136 -2.47 -5.87 10.31
CA GLU A 136 -3.14 -4.74 9.70
C GLU A 136 -3.22 -3.59 10.71
N LEU A 137 -2.52 -2.49 10.43
CA LEU A 137 -2.65 -1.26 11.23
C LEU A 137 -3.75 -0.38 10.63
N THR A 138 -4.76 -0.09 11.44
CA THR A 138 -5.77 0.95 11.20
C THR A 138 -5.56 2.11 12.15
N TRP A 139 -5.07 3.25 11.65
CA TRP A 139 -4.75 4.44 12.43
C TRP A 139 -5.80 5.55 12.32
N SER A 140 -6.86 5.35 11.51
CA SER A 140 -7.91 6.33 11.20
C SER A 140 -8.58 6.98 12.42
N GLU A 141 -8.64 6.27 13.56
CA GLU A 141 -9.12 6.81 14.84
C GLU A 141 -8.42 8.12 15.25
N ILE A 142 -7.15 8.28 14.88
CA ILE A 142 -6.35 9.46 15.23
C ILE A 142 -6.82 10.71 14.47
N SER A 143 -7.20 10.57 13.19
CA SER A 143 -7.59 11.71 12.34
C SER A 143 -9.10 11.91 12.24
N HIS A 144 -9.91 10.92 12.63
CA HIS A 144 -11.37 10.94 12.45
C HIS A 144 -12.03 12.22 12.98
N LYS A 145 -11.75 12.59 14.24
CA LYS A 145 -12.33 13.79 14.87
C LYS A 145 -11.92 15.09 14.17
N ASP A 146 -10.68 15.17 13.69
CA ASP A 146 -10.20 16.37 13.00
C ASP A 146 -10.89 16.53 11.65
N LYS A 147 -11.26 15.43 10.98
CA LYS A 147 -12.00 15.44 9.70
C LYS A 147 -13.47 15.84 9.85
N GLU A 148 -14.06 15.71 11.04
CA GLU A 148 -15.46 16.08 11.27
C GLU A 148 -15.75 17.56 11.00
N ILE A 149 -14.73 18.42 11.04
CA ILE A 149 -14.85 19.83 10.66
C ILE A 149 -15.31 20.03 9.21
N LEU A 150 -15.12 19.03 8.33
CA LEU A 150 -15.57 19.08 6.93
C LEU A 150 -16.93 18.38 6.71
N SER A 151 -17.51 17.77 7.74
CA SER A 151 -18.79 17.04 7.63
C SER A 151 -19.95 17.92 7.19
N TYR A 152 -19.88 19.25 7.43
CA TYR A 152 -20.88 20.20 6.95
C TYR A 152 -20.99 20.23 5.42
N ASP A 153 -19.91 19.92 4.69
CA ASP A 153 -19.89 19.93 3.22
C ASP A 153 -20.32 18.59 2.61
N ASN A 154 -20.39 17.52 3.42
CA ASN A 154 -20.80 16.19 2.98
C ASN A 154 -22.33 16.00 2.96
N SER A 155 -23.10 16.96 3.48
CA SER A 155 -24.56 16.88 3.60
C SER A 155 -25.21 18.27 3.51
N GLY A 156 -26.55 18.33 3.61
CA GLY A 156 -27.27 19.60 3.72
C GLY A 156 -27.14 20.48 2.48
N GLU A 157 -26.84 21.77 2.67
CA GLU A 157 -27.03 22.84 1.69
C GLU A 157 -26.30 22.65 0.35
N HIS A 158 -25.17 21.92 0.36
CA HIS A 158 -24.31 21.76 -0.81
C HIS A 158 -24.46 20.40 -1.51
N SER A 159 -24.62 19.30 -0.77
CA SER A 159 -24.60 17.95 -1.36
C SER A 159 -25.76 17.71 -2.35
N PHE A 160 -27.00 18.11 -2.03
CA PHE A 160 -28.14 17.93 -2.94
C PHE A 160 -28.07 18.82 -4.20
N ARG A 161 -27.22 19.85 -4.19
CA ARG A 161 -27.03 20.77 -5.32
C ARG A 161 -25.90 20.35 -6.25
N ARG A 162 -25.04 19.40 -5.82
CA ARG A 162 -23.95 18.89 -6.64
C ARG A 162 -24.48 17.85 -7.61
N ALA A 163 -23.91 17.85 -8.82
CA ALA A 163 -24.04 16.69 -9.70
C ALA A 163 -23.49 15.44 -8.99
N GLU A 164 -24.10 14.28 -9.20
CA GLU A 164 -23.81 13.04 -8.45
C GLU A 164 -22.32 12.69 -8.44
N VAL A 165 -21.65 12.77 -9.60
CA VAL A 165 -20.21 12.50 -9.71
C VAL A 165 -19.37 13.52 -8.92
N ASN A 166 -19.76 14.79 -8.93
CA ASN A 166 -19.05 15.85 -8.19
C ASN A 166 -19.26 15.72 -6.68
N ASP A 167 -20.43 15.25 -6.25
CA ASP A 167 -20.72 14.96 -4.85
C ASP A 167 -19.86 13.80 -4.34
N LEU A 168 -19.76 12.71 -5.12
CA LEU A 168 -18.88 11.58 -4.82
C LEU A 168 -17.41 12.01 -4.71
N LEU A 169 -16.90 12.73 -5.71
CA LEU A 169 -15.51 13.23 -5.70
C LEU A 169 -15.25 14.16 -4.53
N LYS A 170 -16.24 14.97 -4.12
CA LYS A 170 -16.07 15.85 -2.97
C LYS A 170 -16.01 15.09 -1.66
N LYS A 171 -16.93 14.14 -1.44
CA LYS A 171 -16.92 13.31 -0.23
C LYS A 171 -15.60 12.57 -0.08
N PHE A 172 -15.08 12.02 -1.19
CA PHE A 172 -13.73 11.46 -1.22
C PHE A 172 -12.67 12.50 -0.85
N SER A 173 -12.66 13.67 -1.49
CA SER A 173 -11.69 14.73 -1.19
C SER A 173 -11.74 15.20 0.26
N ASN A 174 -12.92 15.26 0.88
CA ASN A 174 -13.09 15.67 2.27
C ASN A 174 -12.62 14.58 3.24
N ASP A 175 -12.66 13.31 2.84
CA ASP A 175 -12.15 12.20 3.66
C ASP A 175 -10.63 11.99 3.51
N THR A 176 -10.09 12.14 2.30
CA THR A 176 -8.70 11.79 1.99
C THR A 176 -7.76 12.99 1.97
N GLY A 177 -8.22 14.14 1.48
CA GLY A 177 -7.42 15.35 1.34
C GLY A 177 -6.85 15.91 2.66
N PRO A 178 -7.55 15.83 3.80
CA PRO A 178 -7.02 16.30 5.08
C PRO A 178 -5.89 15.45 5.66
N ASP A 179 -5.84 14.16 5.38
CA ASP A 179 -4.92 13.25 6.07
C ASP A 179 -3.43 13.61 5.88
N PRO A 180 -2.94 14.01 4.69
CA PRO A 180 -1.58 14.53 4.54
C PRO A 180 -1.31 15.80 5.37
N ILE A 181 -2.31 16.68 5.52
CA ILE A 181 -2.18 17.93 6.30
C ILE A 181 -2.10 17.58 7.80
N ILE A 182 -2.98 16.70 8.26
CA ILE A 182 -3.02 16.18 9.62
C ILE A 182 -1.70 15.48 9.97
N TYR A 183 -1.18 14.66 9.05
CA TYR A 183 0.08 13.95 9.22
C TYR A 183 1.31 14.86 9.21
N LEU A 184 1.27 16.00 8.50
CA LEU A 184 2.35 17.00 8.57
C LEU A 184 2.27 17.86 9.84
N GLY A 185 1.14 17.83 10.55
CA GLY A 185 0.90 18.54 11.80
C GLY A 185 1.19 17.72 13.06
N GLU A 186 0.49 18.04 14.14
CA GLU A 186 0.73 17.48 15.49
C GLU A 186 0.40 15.99 15.59
N LYS A 187 -0.54 15.48 14.78
CA LYS A 187 -0.96 14.07 14.80
C LYS A 187 0.08 13.11 14.24
N ARG A 188 1.15 13.63 13.63
CA ARG A 188 2.27 12.83 13.15
C ARG A 188 2.80 11.88 14.22
N GLU A 189 3.04 12.39 15.43
CA GLU A 189 3.63 11.60 16.51
C GLU A 189 2.67 10.54 17.05
N ASP A 190 1.37 10.81 17.07
CA ASP A 190 0.36 9.80 17.44
C ASP A 190 0.36 8.66 16.39
N ILE A 191 0.36 8.98 15.09
CA ILE A 191 0.39 8.00 13.99
C ILE A 191 1.72 7.19 14.01
N LEU A 192 2.85 7.86 14.24
CA LEU A 192 4.14 7.18 14.39
C LEU A 192 4.20 6.34 15.66
N THR A 193 3.51 6.73 16.73
CA THR A 193 3.37 5.89 17.93
C THR A 193 2.54 4.65 17.62
N ALA A 194 1.43 4.77 16.88
CA ALA A 194 0.64 3.63 16.42
C ALA A 194 1.52 2.64 15.62
N PHE A 195 2.28 3.13 14.64
CA PHE A 195 3.23 2.31 13.89
C PHE A 195 4.25 1.61 14.79
N ARG A 196 4.88 2.35 15.74
CA ARG A 196 5.86 1.79 16.68
C ARG A 196 5.26 0.70 17.56
N GLN A 197 4.02 0.87 18.02
CA GLN A 197 3.30 -0.15 18.79
C GLN A 197 3.01 -1.39 17.93
N SER A 198 2.55 -1.22 16.70
CA SER A 198 2.34 -2.33 15.76
C SER A 198 3.61 -3.10 15.45
N PHE A 199 4.70 -2.38 15.19
CA PHE A 199 6.02 -2.98 14.98
C PHE A 199 6.47 -3.77 16.21
N CYS A 200 6.33 -3.21 17.41
CA CYS A 200 6.66 -3.90 18.67
C CYS A 200 5.88 -5.23 18.82
N TRP A 201 4.57 -5.22 18.57
CA TRP A 201 3.77 -6.45 18.59
C TRP A 201 4.23 -7.46 17.54
N MET A 202 4.53 -7.00 16.33
CA MET A 202 4.99 -7.84 15.22
C MET A 202 6.31 -8.57 15.54
N VAL A 203 7.27 -7.88 16.17
CA VAL A 203 8.63 -8.44 16.39
C VAL A 203 8.79 -9.19 17.72
N SER A 204 7.84 -9.04 18.65
CA SER A 204 8.02 -9.50 20.04
C SER A 204 7.48 -10.89 20.35
N GLY A 205 6.64 -11.46 19.47
CA GLY A 205 5.94 -12.70 19.78
C GLY A 205 5.47 -13.49 18.57
N ASP A 206 4.88 -14.64 18.91
CA ASP A 206 4.23 -15.58 18.00
C ASP A 206 2.72 -15.53 18.20
N TRP A 207 1.98 -16.20 17.32
CA TRP A 207 0.52 -16.28 17.43
C TRP A 207 0.03 -16.64 18.83
N SER A 208 0.62 -17.63 19.49
CA SER A 208 0.20 -18.09 20.82
C SER A 208 0.43 -17.06 21.92
N SER A 209 1.42 -16.18 21.78
CA SER A 209 1.77 -15.17 22.79
C SER A 209 1.07 -13.83 22.58
N LEU A 210 0.51 -13.59 21.38
CA LEU A 210 -0.22 -12.35 21.10
C LEU A 210 -1.49 -12.28 21.95
N PRO A 211 -1.81 -11.14 22.55
CA PRO A 211 -3.09 -10.94 23.23
C PRO A 211 -4.24 -10.84 22.21
N ASP A 212 -5.46 -10.93 22.69
CA ASP A 212 -6.67 -10.75 21.88
C ASP A 212 -7.73 -9.99 22.67
N ASP A 213 -8.48 -9.14 21.97
CA ASP A 213 -9.52 -8.26 22.48
C ASP A 213 -9.07 -7.42 23.70
N VAL A 214 -7.90 -6.79 23.54
CA VAL A 214 -7.28 -5.96 24.57
C VAL A 214 -7.10 -4.52 24.11
N HIS A 215 -7.02 -3.61 25.09
CA HIS A 215 -6.65 -2.22 24.90
C HIS A 215 -5.34 -1.96 25.67
N GLN A 216 -4.20 -2.07 24.99
CA GLN A 216 -2.90 -2.01 25.66
C GLN A 216 -1.73 -1.60 24.75
N ALA A 217 -0.71 -1.02 25.37
CA ALA A 217 0.58 -0.79 24.75
C ALA A 217 1.43 -2.07 24.75
N CYS A 218 2.25 -2.25 23.71
CA CYS A 218 3.29 -3.26 23.66
C CYS A 218 4.38 -2.94 24.68
N SER A 219 4.46 -3.78 25.71
CA SER A 219 5.48 -3.72 26.76
C SER A 219 6.53 -4.82 26.64
N SER A 220 6.33 -5.78 25.73
CA SER A 220 7.23 -6.92 25.57
C SER A 220 8.63 -6.47 25.17
N LYS A 221 9.62 -6.97 25.91
CA LYS A 221 11.05 -6.78 25.61
C LYS A 221 11.68 -8.01 24.96
N ASN A 222 10.88 -9.03 24.66
CA ASN A 222 11.35 -10.20 23.92
C ASN A 222 11.64 -9.80 22.47
N ILE A 223 12.86 -10.02 22.03
CA ILE A 223 13.30 -9.75 20.66
C ILE A 223 13.79 -11.01 19.95
N THR A 224 13.71 -12.17 20.61
CA THR A 224 14.16 -13.45 20.04
C THR A 224 13.49 -13.77 18.69
N PRO A 225 12.15 -13.61 18.55
CA PRO A 225 11.50 -13.81 17.25
C PRO A 225 12.03 -12.85 16.17
N PHE A 226 12.49 -11.66 16.57
CA PHE A 226 13.03 -10.68 15.64
C PHE A 226 14.33 -11.16 14.97
N TYR A 227 15.18 -11.90 15.67
CA TYR A 227 16.39 -12.48 15.07
C TYR A 227 16.06 -13.51 14.00
N ASN A 228 15.08 -14.38 14.26
CA ASN A 228 14.87 -15.59 13.48
C ASN A 228 13.89 -15.40 12.32
N ASP A 229 12.81 -14.64 12.54
CA ASP A 229 11.73 -14.54 11.56
C ASP A 229 12.06 -13.58 10.39
N SER A 230 11.25 -13.69 9.36
CA SER A 230 11.26 -12.86 8.17
C SER A 230 10.19 -11.78 8.27
N TYR A 231 10.51 -10.57 7.80
CA TYR A 231 9.65 -9.40 7.96
C TYR A 231 9.49 -8.66 6.63
N ALA A 232 8.29 -8.17 6.34
CA ALA A 232 8.04 -7.27 5.23
C ALA A 232 7.01 -6.21 5.63
N PHE A 233 6.99 -5.12 4.87
CA PHE A 233 5.94 -4.11 4.97
C PHE A 233 5.17 -4.04 3.67
N VAL A 234 3.86 -3.84 3.79
CA VAL A 234 3.00 -3.43 2.69
C VAL A 234 2.44 -2.06 3.07
N SER A 235 2.44 -1.12 2.15
CA SER A 235 1.92 0.22 2.41
C SER A 235 1.13 0.71 1.22
N HIS A 236 0.15 1.57 1.50
CA HIS A 236 -0.67 2.22 0.48
C HIS A 236 -0.59 3.74 0.65
N SER A 237 -0.39 4.51 -0.42
CA SER A 237 -0.55 5.98 -0.40
C SER A 237 0.25 6.63 0.76
N LEU A 238 -0.37 7.46 1.62
CA LEU A 238 0.28 8.05 2.81
C LEU A 238 0.99 7.04 3.72
N GLY A 239 0.56 5.78 3.72
CA GLY A 239 1.19 4.68 4.43
C GLY A 239 2.67 4.52 4.07
N SER A 240 3.09 4.83 2.85
CA SER A 240 4.50 4.71 2.44
C SER A 240 5.42 5.65 3.24
N ARG A 241 4.97 6.88 3.48
CA ARG A 241 5.68 7.86 4.32
C ARG A 241 5.65 7.45 5.80
N ILE A 242 4.50 6.97 6.29
CA ILE A 242 4.36 6.48 7.67
C ILE A 242 5.35 5.33 7.92
N THR A 243 5.47 4.38 7.00
CA THR A 243 6.39 3.25 7.13
C THR A 243 7.85 3.72 7.16
N ILE A 244 8.28 4.60 6.25
CA ILE A 244 9.66 5.10 6.25
C ILE A 244 9.96 5.93 7.51
N ASP A 245 9.07 6.86 7.88
CA ASP A 245 9.23 7.66 9.11
C ASP A 245 9.25 6.77 10.37
N GLY A 246 8.39 5.74 10.41
CA GLY A 246 8.31 4.80 11.51
C GLY A 246 9.59 4.00 11.70
N LEU A 247 10.16 3.48 10.60
CA LEU A 247 11.45 2.78 10.62
C LEU A 247 12.61 3.71 11.04
N GLN A 248 12.63 4.94 10.53
CA GLN A 248 13.63 5.95 10.93
C GLN A 248 13.49 6.35 12.40
N SER A 249 12.25 6.47 12.89
CA SER A 249 11.94 6.77 14.28
C SER A 249 12.43 5.67 15.21
N LEU A 250 12.15 4.40 14.89
CA LEU A 250 12.66 3.25 15.66
C LEU A 250 14.18 3.25 15.77
N ALA A 251 14.87 3.59 14.68
CA ALA A 251 16.32 3.64 14.64
C ALA A 251 16.92 4.96 15.18
N SER A 252 16.11 5.93 15.60
CA SER A 252 16.55 7.18 16.22
C SER A 252 16.32 7.22 17.73
N LEU A 253 15.56 6.28 18.29
CA LEU A 253 15.28 6.15 19.74
C LEU A 253 16.49 5.67 20.57
N TYR A 254 17.71 6.03 20.15
CA TYR A 254 18.97 5.56 20.71
C TYR A 254 19.46 6.30 21.95
N SER A 255 18.63 7.13 22.56
CA SER A 255 19.10 8.04 23.58
C SER A 255 18.05 8.16 24.69
N ASP A 256 18.41 7.59 25.83
CA ASP A 256 17.89 7.85 27.18
C ASP A 256 16.68 7.06 27.71
N GLY A 257 16.81 6.67 28.98
CA GLY A 257 15.78 6.00 29.79
C GLY A 257 15.92 4.48 29.92
N GLU A 258 15.02 3.86 30.69
CA GLU A 258 15.01 2.42 31.01
C GLU A 258 14.85 1.51 29.76
N SER A 259 14.39 2.03 28.63
CA SER A 259 14.21 1.26 27.38
C SER A 259 15.40 1.30 26.43
N ALA A 260 16.50 1.99 26.77
CA ALA A 260 17.66 2.15 25.88
C ALA A 260 18.31 0.80 25.48
N THR A 261 18.37 -0.17 26.40
CA THR A 261 18.91 -1.52 26.13
C THR A 261 18.07 -2.27 25.09
N TYR A 262 16.74 -2.19 25.21
CA TYR A 262 15.81 -2.80 24.27
C TYR A 262 15.94 -2.20 22.86
N TYR A 263 15.94 -0.87 22.73
CA TYR A 263 16.07 -0.22 21.42
C TYR A 263 17.45 -0.44 20.80
N THR A 264 18.50 -0.52 21.61
CA THR A 264 19.84 -0.93 21.16
C THR A 264 19.82 -2.34 20.58
N ALA A 265 19.15 -3.28 21.25
CA ALA A 265 19.05 -4.64 20.78
C ALA A 265 18.21 -4.76 19.49
N ILE A 266 17.07 -4.07 19.42
CA ILE A 266 16.25 -3.97 18.20
C ILE A 266 17.09 -3.46 17.02
N SER A 267 17.82 -2.36 17.20
CA SER A 267 18.55 -1.83 16.05
C SER A 267 19.83 -2.60 15.73
N ASN A 268 20.43 -3.34 16.67
CA ASN A 268 21.45 -4.34 16.34
C ASN A 268 20.89 -5.49 15.49
N VAL A 269 19.63 -5.91 15.71
CA VAL A 269 18.96 -6.86 14.82
C VAL A 269 18.72 -6.24 13.45
N LEU A 270 18.13 -5.03 13.40
CA LEU A 270 17.82 -4.33 12.16
C LEU A 270 19.04 -4.21 11.24
N LYS A 271 20.22 -3.89 11.77
CA LYS A 271 21.49 -3.81 11.02
C LYS A 271 21.82 -5.06 10.19
N ASN A 272 21.24 -6.21 10.53
CA ASN A 272 21.44 -7.48 9.86
C ASN A 272 20.18 -8.00 9.16
N LYS A 273 19.14 -7.16 9.01
CA LYS A 273 17.89 -7.49 8.34
C LYS A 273 17.80 -6.80 6.99
N GLU A 274 17.44 -7.59 5.99
CA GLU A 274 16.87 -7.10 4.74
C GLU A 274 15.36 -6.97 4.91
N ILE A 275 14.83 -5.79 4.60
CA ILE A 275 13.42 -5.46 4.80
C ILE A 275 12.81 -5.01 3.48
N PRO A 276 12.04 -5.87 2.80
CA PRO A 276 11.25 -5.46 1.66
C PRO A 276 10.05 -4.62 2.10
N ILE A 277 9.80 -3.54 1.37
CA ILE A 277 8.63 -2.68 1.51
C ILE A 277 7.93 -2.62 0.15
N TYR A 278 6.73 -3.20 0.08
CA TYR A 278 5.86 -3.13 -1.09
C TYR A 278 4.98 -1.88 -0.95
N MET A 279 5.20 -0.87 -1.80
CA MET A 279 4.52 0.42 -1.74
C MET A 279 3.53 0.53 -2.89
N MET A 280 2.25 0.39 -2.59
CA MET A 280 1.14 0.62 -3.52
C MET A 280 0.78 2.11 -3.51
N SER A 281 0.59 2.72 -4.69
CA SER A 281 0.33 4.16 -4.81
C SER A 281 1.39 5.00 -4.05
N ASN A 282 2.67 4.90 -4.42
CA ASN A 282 3.72 5.56 -3.66
C ASN A 282 3.61 7.10 -3.69
N GLN A 283 3.48 7.73 -2.51
CA GLN A 283 3.39 9.19 -2.35
C GLN A 283 4.64 9.88 -1.78
N LEU A 284 5.76 9.17 -1.64
CA LEU A 284 6.96 9.72 -0.97
C LEU A 284 7.43 11.07 -1.56
N PRO A 285 7.53 11.27 -2.90
CA PRO A 285 7.98 12.54 -3.46
C PRO A 285 7.10 13.73 -3.11
N MET A 286 5.78 13.58 -3.20
CA MET A 286 4.84 14.63 -2.82
C MET A 286 4.93 14.96 -1.32
N LEU A 287 4.91 13.92 -0.48
CA LEU A 287 4.92 14.09 0.98
C LEU A 287 6.25 14.63 1.51
N GLN A 288 7.35 14.46 0.77
CA GLN A 288 8.64 15.04 1.10
C GLN A 288 8.63 16.57 1.08
N LEU A 289 7.72 17.21 0.33
CA LEU A 289 7.65 18.68 0.23
C LEU A 289 7.36 19.35 1.58
N GLY A 290 6.70 18.66 2.50
CA GLY A 290 6.42 19.14 3.86
C GLY A 290 7.47 18.74 4.90
N ARG A 291 8.63 18.21 4.48
CA ARG A 291 9.62 17.60 5.38
C ARG A 291 10.98 18.28 5.29
N THR A 292 11.69 18.27 6.41
CA THR A 292 13.12 18.60 6.44
C THR A 292 13.94 17.50 5.78
N MET A 293 15.13 17.85 5.33
CA MET A 293 16.11 16.88 4.83
C MET A 293 16.49 15.87 5.92
N PRO A 294 16.82 14.62 5.56
CA PRO A 294 17.33 13.65 6.52
C PRO A 294 18.71 14.08 7.05
N ASN A 295 19.04 13.66 8.27
CA ASN A 295 20.32 13.97 8.90
C ASN A 295 21.52 13.40 8.12
N VAL A 296 21.32 12.26 7.46
CA VAL A 296 22.33 11.58 6.65
C VAL A 296 21.78 11.39 5.23
N ALA A 297 22.07 12.33 4.33
CA ALA A 297 21.73 12.25 2.90
C ALA A 297 22.99 11.99 2.06
N ASN A 298 22.80 11.41 0.86
CA ASN A 298 23.83 11.21 -0.16
C ASN A 298 25.10 10.49 0.34
N GLN A 299 24.97 9.56 1.29
CA GLN A 299 26.09 8.86 1.92
C GLN A 299 25.95 7.33 1.86
N ALA A 300 25.18 6.81 0.89
CA ALA A 300 24.94 5.37 0.75
C ALA A 300 26.25 4.55 0.66
N ALA A 301 27.26 5.02 -0.10
CA ALA A 301 28.55 4.34 -0.18
C ALA A 301 29.24 4.20 1.19
N ALA A 302 29.09 5.18 2.08
CA ALA A 302 29.73 5.16 3.40
C ALA A 302 29.03 4.20 4.38
N TYR A 303 27.70 4.12 4.31
CA TYR A 303 26.88 3.37 5.28
C TYR A 303 26.47 1.98 4.80
N CYS A 304 26.34 1.75 3.49
CA CYS A 304 25.66 0.57 2.94
C CYS A 304 26.59 -0.40 2.20
N GLN A 305 27.81 0.03 1.87
CA GLN A 305 28.83 -0.87 1.34
C GLN A 305 29.58 -1.54 2.49
N ALA A 306 29.86 -2.84 2.37
CA ALA A 306 30.53 -3.62 3.41
C ALA A 306 31.93 -3.08 3.79
N ASN A 307 32.63 -2.43 2.84
CA ASN A 307 33.91 -1.76 3.03
C ASN A 307 33.77 -0.26 3.33
N GLY A 308 32.55 0.26 3.45
CA GLY A 308 32.28 1.66 3.74
C GLY A 308 32.74 2.04 5.16
N PRO A 309 33.31 3.24 5.36
CA PRO A 309 33.87 3.66 6.65
C PRO A 309 32.83 3.74 7.79
N LYS A 310 31.54 3.84 7.47
CA LYS A 310 30.44 3.94 8.43
C LYS A 310 29.48 2.76 8.35
N TYR A 311 29.90 1.64 7.77
CA TYR A 311 29.04 0.46 7.57
C TYR A 311 28.38 -0.02 8.87
N ALA A 312 29.09 0.04 10.01
CA ALA A 312 28.57 -0.36 11.31
C ALA A 312 27.49 0.58 11.89
N GLU A 313 27.34 1.79 11.35
CA GLU A 313 26.39 2.82 11.78
C GLU A 313 25.08 2.82 10.95
N ARG A 314 24.93 1.91 9.99
CA ARG A 314 23.67 1.74 9.24
C ARG A 314 22.51 1.39 10.18
N MET A 315 21.28 1.67 9.75
CA MET A 315 20.06 1.29 10.47
C MET A 315 19.66 -0.15 10.12
N VAL A 316 19.80 -0.52 8.85
CA VAL A 316 19.40 -1.81 8.27
C VAL A 316 20.43 -2.26 7.24
N SER A 317 20.52 -3.56 6.95
CA SER A 317 21.46 -4.03 5.93
C SER A 317 21.00 -3.65 4.51
N LYS A 318 19.70 -3.80 4.24
CA LYS A 318 19.08 -3.41 2.97
C LYS A 318 17.59 -3.11 3.18
N THR A 319 17.09 -2.04 2.58
CA THR A 319 15.66 -1.77 2.44
C THR A 319 15.30 -1.85 0.96
N SER A 320 14.68 -2.94 0.53
CA SER A 320 14.21 -3.06 -0.86
C SER A 320 12.84 -2.41 -0.96
N ILE A 321 12.73 -1.26 -1.60
CA ILE A 321 11.45 -0.61 -1.89
C ILE A 321 10.98 -1.08 -3.27
N ILE A 322 9.85 -1.78 -3.29
CA ILE A 322 9.13 -2.17 -4.50
C ILE A 322 7.97 -1.20 -4.66
N ALA A 323 8.12 -0.19 -5.52
CA ALA A 323 7.15 0.89 -5.69
C ALA A 323 6.21 0.61 -6.87
N PHE A 324 4.95 0.33 -6.59
CA PHE A 324 3.88 0.15 -7.58
C PHE A 324 3.20 1.49 -7.87
N ASN A 325 3.21 1.88 -9.15
CA ASN A 325 2.68 3.13 -9.62
C ASN A 325 1.83 2.88 -10.88
N ASP A 326 0.55 3.24 -10.85
CA ASP A 326 -0.26 3.38 -12.05
C ASP A 326 0.01 4.75 -12.66
N PRO A 327 0.47 4.85 -13.92
CA PRO A 327 0.63 6.13 -14.59
C PRO A 327 -0.64 7.00 -14.66
N ASN A 328 -1.82 6.41 -14.45
CA ASN A 328 -3.09 7.14 -14.38
C ASN A 328 -3.49 7.55 -12.95
N ASP A 329 -2.74 7.10 -11.94
CA ASP A 329 -2.89 7.55 -10.56
C ASP A 329 -2.21 8.91 -10.40
N LEU A 330 -3.02 9.95 -10.21
CA LEU A 330 -2.56 11.33 -10.11
C LEU A 330 -1.71 11.60 -8.86
N LEU A 331 -1.70 10.69 -7.90
CA LEU A 331 -1.02 10.84 -6.63
C LEU A 331 0.11 9.82 -6.43
N SER A 332 0.43 9.01 -7.45
CA SER A 332 1.50 8.03 -7.38
C SER A 332 2.75 8.48 -8.14
N TYR A 333 3.93 8.15 -7.62
CA TYR A 333 5.20 8.65 -8.12
C TYR A 333 6.26 7.56 -8.15
N ASN A 334 6.91 7.42 -9.30
CA ASN A 334 8.15 6.66 -9.40
C ASN A 334 9.24 7.25 -8.51
N LEU A 335 10.00 6.39 -7.86
CA LEU A 335 11.13 6.74 -7.01
C LEU A 335 12.41 6.72 -7.85
N GLN A 336 12.90 7.90 -8.18
CA GLN A 336 14.18 8.06 -8.86
C GLN A 336 15.35 7.88 -7.87
N HIS A 337 16.49 7.42 -8.35
CA HIS A 337 17.68 7.18 -7.51
C HIS A 337 18.20 8.46 -6.83
N ASP A 338 18.11 9.60 -7.52
CA ASP A 338 18.45 10.91 -6.96
C ASP A 338 17.49 11.33 -5.84
N PHE A 339 16.20 11.02 -5.96
CA PHE A 339 15.23 11.25 -4.90
C PHE A 339 15.57 10.45 -3.65
N VAL A 340 15.86 9.15 -3.82
CA VAL A 340 16.22 8.25 -2.71
C VAL A 340 17.47 8.73 -2.00
N SER A 341 18.54 8.98 -2.75
CA SER A 341 19.83 9.41 -2.20
C SER A 341 19.74 10.76 -1.48
N LYS A 342 18.97 11.70 -2.03
CA LYS A 342 18.87 13.06 -1.50
C LYS A 342 17.90 13.18 -0.33
N TYR A 343 16.73 12.56 -0.41
CA TYR A 343 15.62 12.84 0.51
C TYR A 343 15.34 11.73 1.52
N LEU A 344 15.91 10.54 1.35
CA LEU A 344 15.80 9.45 2.31
C LEU A 344 17.11 9.24 3.07
N ASP A 345 17.01 8.83 4.33
CA ASP A 345 18.19 8.66 5.18
C ASP A 345 19.06 7.51 4.66
N SER A 346 20.31 7.81 4.32
CA SER A 346 21.24 6.84 3.72
C SER A 346 21.52 5.65 4.62
N ARG A 347 21.27 5.73 5.92
CA ARG A 347 21.42 4.61 6.84
C ARG A 347 20.37 3.52 6.64
N LEU A 348 19.28 3.80 5.90
CA LEU A 348 18.28 2.80 5.53
C LEU A 348 18.72 1.87 4.40
N CYS A 349 19.83 2.16 3.71
CA CYS A 349 20.37 1.32 2.64
C CYS A 349 19.29 0.91 1.62
N ILE A 350 18.59 1.93 1.12
CA ILE A 350 17.46 1.76 0.22
C ILE A 350 17.96 1.41 -1.17
N ASP A 351 17.32 0.40 -1.73
CA ASP A 351 17.37 0.03 -3.14
C ASP A 351 15.94 0.04 -3.68
N VAL A 352 15.75 0.47 -4.91
CA VAL A 352 14.41 0.74 -5.47
C VAL A 352 14.19 -0.01 -6.76
N THR A 353 13.09 -0.75 -6.79
CA THR A 353 12.50 -1.29 -8.02
C THR A 353 11.16 -0.59 -8.26
N ASN A 354 11.04 0.11 -9.39
CA ASN A 354 9.79 0.77 -9.80
C ASN A 354 8.95 -0.17 -10.67
N ILE A 355 7.65 -0.18 -10.44
CA ILE A 355 6.67 -0.99 -11.17
C ILE A 355 5.60 -0.06 -11.71
N ASN A 356 5.64 0.20 -13.02
CA ASN A 356 4.57 0.91 -13.72
C ASN A 356 3.49 -0.09 -14.11
N ILE A 357 2.32 -0.04 -13.48
CA ILE A 357 1.24 -1.01 -13.68
C ILE A 357 -0.12 -0.33 -13.74
N ASN A 358 -0.90 -0.56 -14.81
CA ASN A 358 -2.27 -0.06 -14.85
C ASN A 358 -3.19 -0.98 -14.06
N VAL A 359 -3.60 -0.55 -12.87
CA VAL A 359 -4.57 -1.30 -12.05
C VAL A 359 -5.99 -0.92 -12.46
N ALA A 360 -6.19 0.33 -12.89
CA ALA A 360 -7.43 0.76 -13.54
C ALA A 360 -7.57 0.20 -14.97
N LYS A 361 -8.81 -0.06 -15.36
CA LYS A 361 -9.17 -0.30 -16.77
C LYS A 361 -8.98 0.97 -17.59
N ILE A 362 -8.53 0.79 -18.83
CA ILE A 362 -8.35 1.87 -19.80
C ILE A 362 -9.40 1.68 -20.90
N TYR A 363 -10.21 2.71 -21.13
CA TYR A 363 -11.28 2.73 -22.11
C TYR A 363 -10.94 3.67 -23.28
N ASP A 364 -11.35 3.34 -24.50
CA ASP A 364 -11.31 4.29 -25.61
C ASP A 364 -12.56 5.17 -25.54
N ALA A 365 -12.37 6.48 -25.42
CA ALA A 365 -13.43 7.48 -25.38
C ALA A 365 -13.95 7.81 -26.78
N PHE A 366 -14.29 6.78 -27.57
CA PHE A 366 -14.88 6.88 -28.91
C PHE A 366 -14.16 7.89 -29.82
N GLY A 367 -12.83 7.81 -29.88
CA GLY A 367 -11.99 8.70 -30.71
C GLY A 367 -11.57 10.02 -30.06
N LEU A 368 -11.92 10.26 -28.79
CA LEU A 368 -11.44 11.39 -27.99
C LEU A 368 -10.15 11.08 -27.20
N GLY A 369 -9.63 9.85 -27.31
CA GLY A 369 -8.44 9.38 -26.61
C GLY A 369 -8.74 8.24 -25.63
N LYS A 370 -7.75 7.86 -24.83
CA LYS A 370 -7.88 6.82 -23.79
C LYS A 370 -8.19 7.46 -22.44
N LEU A 371 -9.12 6.89 -21.68
CA LEU A 371 -9.49 7.33 -20.34
C LEU A 371 -9.33 6.19 -19.34
N ALA A 372 -8.80 6.52 -18.17
CA ALA A 372 -8.79 5.66 -16.99
C ALA A 372 -9.41 6.45 -15.83
N ASN A 373 -10.12 5.77 -14.94
CA ASN A 373 -10.64 6.39 -13.74
C ASN A 373 -9.48 6.62 -12.76
N PRO A 374 -9.13 7.88 -12.41
CA PRO A 374 -8.01 8.15 -11.51
C PRO A 374 -8.26 7.63 -10.10
N MET A 375 -9.51 7.45 -9.68
CA MET A 375 -9.85 6.81 -8.41
C MET A 375 -9.45 5.35 -8.42
N ASP A 376 -9.91 4.60 -9.42
CA ASP A 376 -9.62 3.17 -9.56
C ASP A 376 -8.11 2.94 -9.72
N ALA A 377 -7.42 3.87 -10.39
CA ALA A 377 -5.96 3.84 -10.53
C ALA A 377 -5.24 4.07 -9.20
N HIS A 378 -5.87 4.81 -8.27
CA HIS A 378 -5.31 5.10 -6.96
C HIS A 378 -5.54 3.98 -5.93
N ILE A 379 -6.69 3.31 -5.99
CA ILE A 379 -7.08 2.34 -4.95
C ILE A 379 -6.99 0.88 -5.41
N GLY A 380 -6.95 0.60 -6.72
CA GLY A 380 -7.09 -0.76 -7.25
C GLY A 380 -5.88 -1.70 -7.11
N TYR A 381 -4.80 -1.28 -6.46
CA TYR A 381 -3.57 -2.07 -6.37
C TYR A 381 -3.73 -3.34 -5.54
N ASP A 382 -4.47 -3.25 -4.44
CA ASP A 382 -4.64 -4.33 -3.47
C ASP A 382 -5.57 -5.45 -3.97
N THR A 383 -6.29 -5.18 -5.07
CA THR A 383 -7.17 -6.13 -5.76
C THR A 383 -6.62 -6.63 -7.10
N ASP A 384 -5.53 -6.05 -7.63
CA ASP A 384 -4.94 -6.50 -8.89
C ASP A 384 -4.08 -7.76 -8.71
N ASP A 385 -4.45 -8.85 -9.39
CA ASP A 385 -3.78 -10.14 -9.28
C ASP A 385 -2.29 -10.10 -9.65
N ARG A 386 -1.86 -9.19 -10.55
CA ARG A 386 -0.44 -9.05 -10.91
C ARG A 386 0.33 -8.39 -9.79
N VAL A 387 -0.25 -7.39 -9.12
CA VAL A 387 0.35 -6.74 -7.94
C VAL A 387 0.53 -7.76 -6.83
N VAL A 388 -0.52 -8.52 -6.51
CA VAL A 388 -0.47 -9.59 -5.50
C VAL A 388 0.58 -10.64 -5.87
N ALA A 389 0.62 -11.09 -7.13
CA ALA A 389 1.58 -12.08 -7.60
C ALA A 389 3.04 -11.58 -7.56
N LEU A 390 3.28 -10.31 -7.87
CA LEU A 390 4.59 -9.67 -7.72
C LEU A 390 4.99 -9.61 -6.24
N ILE A 391 4.09 -9.22 -5.34
CA ILE A 391 4.36 -9.20 -3.89
C ILE A 391 4.66 -10.62 -3.37
N ALA A 392 3.87 -11.61 -3.79
CA ALA A 392 3.99 -13.00 -3.35
C ALA A 392 5.28 -13.68 -3.84
N LYS A 393 5.60 -13.57 -5.13
CA LYS A 393 6.61 -14.41 -5.81
C LYS A 393 7.68 -13.63 -6.58
N GLY A 394 7.61 -12.31 -6.56
CA GLY A 394 8.59 -11.44 -7.20
C GLY A 394 8.65 -11.56 -8.71
N ILE A 395 9.76 -11.12 -9.29
CA ILE A 395 9.99 -11.11 -10.73
C ILE A 395 11.36 -11.70 -11.08
N ALA A 396 11.49 -12.22 -12.30
CA ALA A 396 12.74 -12.72 -12.87
C ALA A 396 13.47 -13.75 -11.99
N ASN A 397 12.70 -14.67 -11.40
CA ASN A 397 13.19 -15.79 -10.62
C ASN A 397 12.35 -17.06 -10.91
N GLU A 398 12.80 -18.21 -10.41
CA GLU A 398 12.14 -19.51 -10.68
C GLU A 398 10.70 -19.57 -10.17
N LYS A 399 10.39 -18.84 -9.10
CA LYS A 399 9.06 -18.80 -8.47
C LYS A 399 8.13 -17.76 -9.08
N THR A 400 8.59 -16.87 -9.96
CA THR A 400 7.76 -15.83 -10.57
C THR A 400 6.48 -16.43 -11.15
N ALA A 401 5.34 -15.87 -10.72
CA ALA A 401 4.01 -16.35 -11.08
C ALA A 401 3.75 -16.29 -12.59
N GLN A 402 2.89 -17.18 -13.09
CA GLN A 402 2.60 -17.26 -14.52
C GLN A 402 1.95 -15.97 -15.06
N ILE A 403 1.01 -15.39 -14.32
CA ILE A 403 0.39 -14.11 -14.71
C ILE A 403 1.43 -12.99 -14.86
N VAL A 404 2.46 -12.97 -14.02
CA VAL A 404 3.56 -11.98 -14.11
C VAL A 404 4.43 -12.26 -15.34
N LYS A 405 4.77 -13.53 -15.61
CA LYS A 405 5.54 -13.91 -16.81
C LYS A 405 4.81 -13.54 -18.11
N ASP A 406 3.49 -13.69 -18.12
CA ASP A 406 2.67 -13.45 -19.30
C ASP A 406 2.34 -11.96 -19.50
N ARG A 407 2.22 -11.19 -18.41
CA ARG A 407 1.65 -9.84 -18.43
C ARG A 407 2.63 -8.73 -18.09
N CYS A 408 3.77 -9.03 -17.49
CA CYS A 408 4.74 -8.04 -17.05
C CYS A 408 6.06 -8.14 -17.82
N ARG A 409 6.61 -6.98 -18.18
CA ARG A 409 7.95 -6.87 -18.76
C ARG A 409 8.94 -6.42 -17.70
N TRP A 410 10.06 -7.13 -17.54
CA TRP A 410 11.17 -6.69 -16.69
C TRP A 410 12.26 -6.00 -17.52
N ILE A 411 12.71 -4.84 -17.04
CA ILE A 411 13.82 -4.06 -17.55
C ILE A 411 14.85 -3.95 -16.42
N LYS A 412 15.98 -4.64 -16.60
CA LYS A 412 17.09 -4.58 -15.66
C LYS A 412 17.76 -3.21 -15.72
N ALA A 413 17.91 -2.55 -14.56
CA ALA A 413 18.76 -1.38 -14.42
C ALA A 413 20.22 -1.81 -14.14
N ILE A 414 21.19 -1.00 -14.59
CA ILE A 414 22.60 -1.15 -14.28
C ILE A 414 23.14 0.20 -13.79
N ASP A 415 24.07 0.15 -12.84
CA ASP A 415 24.74 1.33 -12.27
C ASP A 415 25.71 2.02 -13.24
#